data_AF-A0A842Q637-F1
#
_entry.id   AF-A0A842Q637-F1
#
_cell.length_a   1.000
_cell.length_b   1.000
_cell.length_c   1.000
_cell.angle_alpha   90.00
_cell.angle_beta   90.00
_cell.angle_gamma   90.00
#
_symmetry.space_group_name_H-M   'P 1'
#
loop_
_entity.id
_entity.type
_entity.pdbx_description
1 polymer ?
#
loop_
_entity_poly.entity_id
_entity_poly.type
_entity_poly.pdbx_seq_one_letter_code
_entity_poly.pdbx_strand_id
1 'polypeptide(L)' 'MSRTLTVFVFWLVGFGIGFVAYLSLPSIAQWFTGAMPNFLNQAVIGALITGIVGSAVSTFTVIMWANKTT' A
#
# COMPACT_ATOMS: atom_id res chain seq x y z
N MET A 1 -7.22 11.17 21.44
CA MET A 1 -5.90 10.58 21.10
C MET A 1 -4.85 11.67 20.97
N SER A 2 -3.69 11.54 21.65
CA SER A 2 -2.51 12.38 21.42
C SER A 2 -2.09 12.36 19.95
N ARG A 3 -1.66 13.50 19.40
CA ARG A 3 -1.17 13.63 18.01
C ARG A 3 -0.08 12.59 17.71
N THR A 4 0.81 12.35 18.67
CA THR A 4 1.90 11.37 18.56
C THR A 4 1.38 9.93 18.40
N LEU A 5 0.37 9.55 19.18
CA LEU A 5 -0.21 8.20 19.11
C LEU A 5 -0.88 7.96 17.75
N THR A 6 -1.52 8.98 17.19
CA THR A 6 -2.16 8.88 15.88
C THR A 6 -1.16 8.75 14.75
N VAL A 7 -0.08 9.55 14.76
CA VAL A 7 1.02 9.41 13.80
C VAL A 7 1.65 8.02 13.89
N PHE A 8 1.83 7.49 15.10
CA PHE A 8 2.36 6.15 15.31
C PHE A 8 1.45 5.05 14.72
N VAL A 9 0.14 5.12 14.94
CA VAL A 9 -0.82 4.16 14.36
C VAL A 9 -0.82 4.23 12.84
N PHE A 10 -0.78 5.44 12.26
CA PHE A 10 -0.66 5.59 10.81
C PHE A 10 0.61 4.98 10.25
N TRP A 11 1.73 5.24 10.92
CA TRP A 11 3.01 4.68 10.54
C TRP A 11 2.97 3.14 10.58
N LEU A 12 2.40 2.57 11.64
CA LEU A 12 2.33 1.12 11.83
C LEU A 12 1.42 0.45 10.79
N VAL A 13 0.29 1.07 10.45
CA VAL A 13 -0.62 0.59 9.39
C VAL A 13 0.05 0.71 8.02
N GLY A 14 0.67 1.84 7.70
CA GLY A 14 1.36 2.04 6.43
C GLY A 14 2.54 1.09 6.25
N PHE A 15 3.31 0.86 7.32
CA PHE A 15 4.37 -0.13 7.35
C PHE A 15 3.82 -1.54 7.15
N GLY A 16 2.76 -1.93 7.86
CA GLY A 16 2.17 -3.25 7.75
C GLY A 16 1.64 -3.56 6.35
N ILE A 17 0.89 -2.62 5.75
CA ILE A 17 0.37 -2.77 4.39
C ILE A 17 1.53 -2.85 3.38
N GLY A 18 2.52 -1.96 3.48
CA GLY A 18 3.67 -1.95 2.58
C GLY A 18 4.52 -3.22 2.69
N PHE A 19 4.74 -3.71 3.90
CA PHE A 19 5.49 -4.94 4.16
C PHE A 19 4.79 -6.16 3.59
N VAL A 20 3.48 -6.33 3.84
CA VAL A 20 2.69 -7.45 3.29
C VAL A 20 2.64 -7.38 1.76
N ALA A 21 2.44 -6.19 1.19
CA ALA A 21 2.43 -6.00 -0.25
C ALA A 21 3.77 -6.37 -0.89
N TYR A 22 4.89 -5.98 -0.29
CA TYR A 22 6.22 -6.34 -0.76
C TYR A 22 6.48 -7.85 -0.68
N LEU A 23 6.06 -8.52 0.40
CA LEU A 23 6.17 -9.97 0.53
C LEU A 23 5.32 -10.71 -0.52
N SER A 24 4.17 -10.15 -0.91
CA SER A 24 3.31 -10.71 -1.95
C SER A 24 3.78 -10.46 -3.38
N LEU A 25 4.79 -9.62 -3.57
CA LEU A 25 5.32 -9.22 -4.88
C LEU A 25 5.72 -10.40 -5.80
N PRO A 26 6.43 -11.46 -5.34
CA PRO A 26 6.72 -12.61 -6.19
C PRO A 26 5.46 -13.38 -6.62
N SER A 27 4.46 -13.53 -5.74
CA SER A 27 3.19 -14.18 -6.07
C SER A 27 2.36 -13.36 -7.06
N ILE A 28 2.33 -12.03 -6.88
CA ILE A 28 1.69 -11.10 -7.80
C ILE A 28 2.39 -11.14 -9.16
N ALA A 29 3.72 -11.15 -9.19
CA ALA A 29 4.49 -11.25 -10.42
C ALA A 29 4.20 -12.56 -11.17
N GLN A 30 4.14 -13.70 -10.46
CA GLN A 30 3.79 -15.00 -11.05
C GLN A 30 2.36 -15.02 -11.62
N TRP A 31 1.38 -14.46 -10.91
CA TRP A 31 0.01 -14.34 -11.41
C TRP A 31 -0.05 -13.51 -12.70
N PHE A 32 0.67 -12.39 -12.74
CA PHE A 32 0.71 -11.51 -13.91
C PHE A 32 1.41 -12.15 -15.11
N THR A 33 2.47 -12.95 -14.90
CA THR A 33 3.09 -13.71 -16.00
C THR A 33 2.15 -14.73 -16.64
N GLY A 34 1.20 -15.27 -15.87
CA GLY A 34 0.19 -16.21 -16.38
C GLY A 34 -1.03 -15.52 -17.02
N ALA A 35 -1.49 -14.41 -16.43
CA ALA A 35 -2.69 -13.71 -16.88
C ALA A 35 -2.45 -12.70 -18.01
N MET A 36 -1.26 -12.08 -18.06
CA MET A 36 -0.90 -11.05 -19.04
C MET A 36 0.55 -11.21 -19.51
N PRO A 37 0.86 -12.25 -20.31
CA PRO A 37 2.22 -12.68 -20.63
C PRO A 37 3.10 -11.64 -21.36
N ASN A 38 2.50 -10.61 -21.97
CA ASN A 38 3.22 -9.56 -22.72
C ASN A 38 3.15 -8.17 -22.08
N PHE A 39 2.52 -8.02 -20.91
CA PHE A 39 2.15 -6.68 -20.43
C PHE A 39 3.15 -6.06 -19.45
N LEU A 40 4.14 -6.78 -18.93
CA LEU A 40 4.81 -6.32 -17.71
C LEU A 40 6.32 -6.63 -17.65
N ASN A 41 7.13 -5.60 -17.86
CA ASN A 41 8.44 -5.52 -17.24
C ASN A 41 8.25 -5.43 -15.71
N GLN A 42 9.13 -6.05 -14.93
CA GLN A 42 9.15 -6.01 -13.46
C GLN A 42 8.95 -4.59 -12.89
N ALA A 43 9.41 -3.55 -13.60
CA ALA A 43 9.16 -2.15 -13.25
C ALA A 43 7.67 -1.76 -13.16
N VAL A 44 6.84 -2.27 -14.08
CA VAL A 44 5.40 -1.94 -14.12
C VAL A 44 4.64 -2.65 -13.01
N ILE A 45 5.00 -3.90 -12.68
CA ILE A 45 4.44 -4.63 -11.52
C ILE A 45 4.79 -3.88 -10.22
N GLY A 46 6.04 -3.47 -10.08
CA GLY A 46 6.49 -2.68 -8.94
C GLY A 46 5.72 -1.36 -8.81
N ALA A 47 5.54 -0.64 -9.92
CA ALA A 47 4.78 0.61 -9.95
C ALA A 47 3.30 0.41 -9.54
N LEU A 48 2.66 -0.67 -9.99
CA LEU A 48 1.25 -0.95 -9.72
C LEU A 48 1.01 -1.28 -8.24
N ILE A 49 1.88 -2.14 -7.66
CA ILE A 49 1.83 -2.48 -6.23
C ILE A 49 2.08 -1.23 -5.38
N THR A 50 3.12 -0.46 -5.71
CA THR A 50 3.47 0.76 -4.97
C THR A 50 2.35 1.80 -5.05
N GLY A 51 1.70 1.94 -6.21
CA GLY A 51 0.55 2.83 -6.41
C GLY A 51 -0.66 2.44 -5.58
N ILE A 52 -1.04 1.16 -5.55
CA ILE A 52 -2.15 0.66 -4.75
C ILE A 52 -1.88 0.87 -3.25
N VAL A 53 -0.68 0.50 -2.79
CA VAL A 53 -0.28 0.65 -1.37
C VAL A 53 -0.27 2.13 -0.99
N GLY A 54 0.38 2.99 -1.79
CA GLY A 54 0.44 4.43 -1.53
C GLY A 54 -0.94 5.07 -1.50
N SER A 55 -1.84 4.68 -2.41
CA SER A 55 -3.23 5.13 -2.41
C SER A 55 -3.96 4.68 -1.15
N ALA A 56 -3.85 3.41 -0.75
CA ALA A 56 -4.52 2.90 0.45
C ALA A 56 -4.04 3.62 1.72
N VAL A 57 -2.72 3.80 1.86
CA VAL A 57 -2.13 4.49 3.02
C VAL A 57 -2.54 5.95 3.06
N SER A 58 -2.49 6.66 1.93
CA SER A 58 -2.88 8.07 1.86
C SER A 58 -4.38 8.27 2.14
N THR A 59 -5.26 7.46 1.54
CA THR A 59 -6.70 7.50 1.82
C THR A 59 -7.00 7.23 3.29
N PHE A 60 -6.38 6.21 3.89
CA PHE A 60 -6.55 5.91 5.31
C PHE A 60 -6.08 7.07 6.20
N THR A 61 -4.96 7.68 5.82
CA THR A 61 -4.40 8.86 6.48
C THR A 61 -5.35 10.04 6.46
N VAL A 62 -5.92 10.35 5.30
CA VAL A 62 -6.88 11.45 5.12
C VAL A 62 -8.18 11.17 5.88
N ILE A 63 -8.74 9.97 5.81
CA ILE A 63 -10.01 9.61 6.50
C ILE A 63 -9.86 9.75 8.01
N MET A 64 -8.81 9.17 8.59
CA MET A 64 -8.61 9.24 10.05
C MET A 64 -8.24 10.65 10.53
N TRP A 65 -7.64 11.49 9.67
CA TRP A 65 -7.46 12.92 9.97
C TRP A 65 -8.79 13.69 9.91
N ALA A 66 -9.58 13.48 8.85
CA ALA A 66 -10.88 14.12 8.68
C ALA A 66 -11.88 13.73 9.79
N ASN A 67 -11.82 12.50 10.28
CA ASN A 67 -12.68 12.04 11.37
C ASN A 67 -12.28 12.54 12.77
N LYS A 68 -11.22 13.37 12.88
CA LYS A 68 -10.83 14.04 14.13
C LYS A 68 -11.31 15.49 14.26
N THR A 69 -12.01 16.04 13.27
CA THR A 69 -12.55 17.42 13.32
C THR A 69 -13.94 17.54 13.98
N THR A 70 -14.36 16.55 14.77
CA THR A 70 -15.51 16.61 15.69
C THR A 70 -15.06 16.14 17.06
#